data_AF-A0A0W0RRL7-F1
#
_entry.id   AF-A0A0W0RRL7-F1
#
_cell.length_a   1.000
_cell.length_b   1.000
_cell.length_c   1.000
_cell.angle_alpha   90.00
_cell.angle_beta   90.00
_cell.angle_gamma   90.00
#
_symmetry.space_group_name_H-M   'P 1'
#
loop_
_entity.id
_entity.type
_entity.pdbx_description
1 polymer ?
#
loop_
_entity_poly.entity_id
_entity_poly.type
_entity_poly.pdbx_seq_one_letter_code
_entity_poly.pdbx_strand_id
1 'polypeptide(L)'
;MQSKKEVEYQIGVCVKDTGQENGPGHVSTLLIKKKGDSTTISHTSFFPGPLGSVVNGLTLGSIPVKGQLAPDHIQDIQEADHVLVASVSKEQFKNAKKGQKEFHQQVESGQRAYSVFGKSNPIAKGLNSLANGCKGAQLVTEKHLQTSGSLPPEDFCGIHVFDDDHPKIEKKVRVDNCASSVTHVVQKSGFVDFKNPNIPTFFTSELEKHGFKKVEKVDFAKKFEIKL
;
A
#
# COMPACT_ATOMS: atom_id res chain seq x y z
N MET A 1 6.70 -44.12 -8.42
CA MET A 1 7.34 -42.81 -8.12
C MET A 1 6.27 -41.74 -8.25
N GLN A 2 5.77 -41.15 -7.14
CA GLN A 2 4.92 -39.97 -7.23
C GLN A 2 5.78 -38.79 -7.67
N SER A 3 5.49 -38.20 -8.83
CA SER A 3 6.15 -36.95 -9.22
C SER A 3 5.84 -35.91 -8.14
N LYS A 4 6.88 -35.25 -7.62
CA LYS A 4 6.69 -34.07 -6.78
C LYS A 4 5.92 -33.07 -7.63
N LYS A 5 4.64 -32.83 -7.30
CA LYS A 5 3.82 -31.78 -7.93
C LYS A 5 4.63 -30.47 -7.89
N GLU A 6 4.99 -29.96 -9.07
CA GLU A 6 5.78 -28.74 -9.24
C GLU A 6 5.04 -27.56 -8.60
N VAL A 7 5.78 -26.66 -7.96
CA VAL A 7 5.21 -25.49 -7.30
C VAL A 7 5.57 -24.25 -8.10
N GLU A 8 4.57 -23.59 -8.66
CA GLU A 8 4.72 -22.34 -9.38
C GLU A 8 4.49 -21.16 -8.44
N TYR A 9 5.34 -20.13 -8.57
CA TYR A 9 5.22 -18.87 -7.84
C TYR A 9 5.15 -17.72 -8.84
N GLN A 10 4.16 -16.86 -8.68
CA GLN A 10 3.87 -15.76 -9.59
C GLN A 10 3.52 -14.49 -8.81
N ILE A 11 3.85 -13.36 -9.43
CA ILE A 11 3.37 -12.03 -9.03
C ILE A 11 2.46 -11.55 -10.14
N GLY A 12 1.20 -11.32 -9.81
CA GLY A 12 0.23 -10.65 -10.66
C GLY A 12 0.09 -9.18 -10.27
N VAL A 13 -0.19 -8.32 -11.24
CA VAL A 13 -0.58 -6.93 -11.02
C VAL A 13 -1.85 -6.66 -11.82
N CYS A 14 -2.89 -6.22 -11.12
CA CYS A 14 -4.13 -5.74 -11.72
C CYS A 14 -3.97 -4.24 -11.97
N VAL A 15 -4.21 -3.82 -13.21
CA VAL A 15 -4.13 -2.41 -13.62
C VAL A 15 -5.47 -2.00 -14.20
N LYS A 16 -6.13 -1.05 -13.53
CA LYS A 16 -7.26 -0.28 -14.05
C LYS A 16 -6.73 1.07 -14.52
N ASP A 17 -6.83 1.32 -15.81
CA ASP A 17 -6.38 2.54 -16.45
C ASP A 17 -7.24 3.72 -16.00
N THR A 18 -6.60 4.89 -15.88
CA THR A 18 -7.31 6.15 -15.65
C THR A 18 -7.89 6.66 -16.96
N GLY A 19 -9.18 6.97 -17.00
CA GLY A 19 -9.86 7.44 -18.23
C GLY A 19 -11.24 8.03 -17.97
N GLN A 20 -11.85 8.62 -19.01
CA GLN A 20 -13.20 9.20 -18.90
C GLN A 20 -14.26 8.14 -18.63
N GLU A 21 -14.13 6.96 -19.23
CA GLU A 21 -15.07 5.83 -19.05
C GLU A 21 -14.76 5.02 -17.78
N ASN A 22 -13.47 4.84 -17.46
CA ASN A 22 -13.02 4.00 -16.33
C ASN A 22 -12.96 4.75 -14.99
N GLY A 23 -13.02 6.08 -15.01
CA GLY A 23 -12.89 6.93 -13.83
C GLY A 23 -11.47 6.92 -13.25
N PRO A 24 -11.32 7.03 -11.91
CA PRO A 24 -10.02 7.00 -11.27
C PRO A 24 -9.39 5.61 -11.45
N GLY A 25 -8.19 5.58 -12.04
CA GLY A 25 -7.45 4.34 -12.19
C GLY A 25 -7.04 3.74 -10.85
N HIS A 26 -6.68 2.47 -10.86
CA HIS A 26 -6.27 1.74 -9.66
C HIS A 26 -5.26 0.65 -10.00
N VAL A 27 -4.41 0.32 -9.04
CA VAL A 27 -3.47 -0.81 -9.17
C VAL A 27 -3.39 -1.62 -7.90
N SER A 28 -3.31 -2.93 -8.05
CA SER A 28 -3.15 -3.87 -6.94
C SER A 28 -2.27 -5.04 -7.31
N THR A 29 -1.76 -5.74 -6.30
CA THR A 29 -0.81 -6.86 -6.48
C THR A 29 -1.39 -8.17 -5.96
N LEU A 30 -1.16 -9.23 -6.72
CA LEU A 30 -1.49 -10.61 -6.41
C LEU A 30 -0.20 -11.41 -6.23
N LEU A 31 -0.08 -12.15 -5.13
CA LEU A 31 0.94 -13.18 -4.96
C LEU A 31 0.26 -14.53 -5.11
N ILE A 32 0.61 -15.23 -6.20
CA ILE A 32 -0.05 -16.47 -6.60
C ILE A 32 0.92 -17.63 -6.38
N LYS A 33 0.49 -18.62 -5.61
CA LYS A 33 1.21 -19.88 -5.41
C LYS A 33 0.32 -21.02 -5.89
N LYS A 34 0.79 -21.77 -6.88
CA LYS A 34 0.10 -22.97 -7.39
C LYS A 34 0.89 -24.21 -7.01
N LYS A 35 0.23 -25.20 -6.40
CA LYS A 35 0.80 -26.51 -6.06
C LYS A 35 -0.21 -27.58 -6.45
N GLY A 36 0.02 -28.20 -7.61
CA GLY A 36 -0.96 -29.10 -8.22
C GLY A 36 -2.28 -28.39 -8.48
N ASP A 37 -3.34 -28.94 -7.91
CA ASP A 37 -4.72 -28.46 -8.05
C ASP A 37 -5.08 -27.40 -7.00
N SER A 38 -4.16 -27.07 -6.08
CA SER A 38 -4.38 -25.98 -5.12
C SER A 38 -3.75 -24.68 -5.59
N THR A 39 -4.53 -23.61 -5.59
CA THR A 39 -4.07 -22.24 -5.81
C THR A 39 -4.29 -21.41 -4.55
N THR A 40 -3.29 -20.66 -4.14
CA THR A 40 -3.41 -19.67 -3.05
C THR A 40 -3.04 -18.31 -3.60
N ILE A 41 -3.94 -17.35 -3.46
CA ILE A 41 -3.76 -15.96 -3.88
C ILE A 41 -3.73 -15.09 -2.62
N SER A 42 -2.67 -14.30 -2.46
CA SER A 42 -2.62 -13.22 -1.46
C SER A 42 -2.68 -11.88 -2.19
N HIS A 43 -3.41 -10.92 -1.65
CA HIS A 43 -3.76 -9.68 -2.36
C HIS A 43 -3.36 -8.42 -1.59
N THR A 44 -2.87 -7.41 -2.29
CA THR A 44 -2.63 -6.07 -1.74
C THR A 44 -3.22 -5.03 -2.66
N SER A 45 -4.25 -4.37 -2.16
CA SER A 45 -4.93 -3.27 -2.83
C SER A 45 -5.20 -2.21 -1.81
N PHE A 46 -4.57 -1.04 -1.99
CA PHE A 46 -4.59 0.04 -1.03
C PHE A 46 -5.44 1.19 -1.54
N PHE A 47 -6.46 1.55 -0.77
CA PHE A 47 -7.45 2.57 -1.14
C PHE A 47 -7.84 3.41 0.09
N PRO A 48 -8.57 4.53 -0.08
CA PRO A 48 -9.00 5.32 1.07
C PRO A 48 -10.13 4.62 1.82
N GLY A 49 -10.12 4.64 3.16
CA GLY A 49 -11.23 4.10 3.95
C GLY A 49 -12.55 4.83 3.66
N PRO A 50 -13.72 4.29 4.03
CA PRO A 50 -15.04 4.78 3.59
C PRO A 50 -15.26 6.30 3.75
N LEU A 51 -14.98 6.83 4.94
CA LEU A 51 -15.05 8.28 5.20
C LEU A 51 -13.97 9.05 4.42
N GLY A 52 -12.79 8.45 4.29
CA GLY A 52 -11.68 9.00 3.52
C GLY A 52 -11.97 9.09 2.02
N SER A 53 -12.77 8.18 1.46
CA SER A 53 -13.20 8.21 0.06
C SER A 53 -14.05 9.44 -0.24
N VAL A 54 -14.95 9.81 0.68
CA VAL A 54 -15.77 11.02 0.57
C VAL A 54 -14.89 12.27 0.65
N VAL A 55 -14.00 12.33 1.64
CA VAL A 55 -13.06 13.46 1.80
C VAL A 55 -12.15 13.59 0.58
N ASN A 56 -11.62 12.49 0.05
CA ASN A 56 -10.82 12.51 -1.17
C ASN A 56 -11.65 12.95 -2.38
N GLY A 57 -12.90 12.51 -2.52
CA GLY A 57 -13.77 12.96 -3.60
C GLY A 57 -13.97 14.49 -3.57
N LEU A 58 -14.25 15.05 -2.39
CA LEU A 58 -14.48 16.49 -2.22
C LEU A 58 -13.20 17.32 -2.35
N THR A 59 -12.04 16.75 -2.03
CA THR A 59 -10.75 17.45 -2.01
C THR A 59 -9.88 17.10 -3.22
N LEU A 60 -10.45 16.42 -4.20
CA LEU A 60 -9.75 15.91 -5.39
C LEU A 60 -8.51 15.07 -5.04
N GLY A 61 -8.56 14.34 -3.93
CA GLY A 61 -7.48 13.47 -3.47
C GLY A 61 -6.35 14.16 -2.69
N SER A 62 -6.54 15.43 -2.35
CA SER A 62 -5.50 16.31 -1.78
C SER A 62 -5.36 16.20 -0.27
N ILE A 63 -6.32 15.62 0.45
CA ILE A 63 -6.21 15.40 1.89
C ILE A 63 -5.81 13.95 2.13
N PRO A 64 -4.68 13.67 2.81
CA PRO A 64 -4.38 12.33 3.29
C PRO A 64 -5.46 11.85 4.26
N VAL A 65 -5.93 10.64 4.03
CA VAL A 65 -6.97 10.00 4.84
C VAL A 65 -6.47 8.66 5.35
N LYS A 66 -7.19 8.08 6.31
CA LYS A 66 -6.93 6.70 6.73
C LYS A 66 -7.08 5.78 5.51
N GLY A 67 -6.02 5.05 5.20
CA GLY A 67 -6.05 4.04 4.14
C GLY A 67 -6.61 2.71 4.65
N GLN A 68 -7.04 1.88 3.71
CA GLN A 68 -7.58 0.55 3.94
C GLN A 68 -7.08 -0.41 2.87
N LEU A 69 -7.09 -1.70 3.20
CA LEU A 69 -6.79 -2.77 2.26
C LEU A 69 -8.06 -3.50 1.82
N ALA A 70 -8.10 -3.92 0.56
CA ALA A 70 -9.21 -4.73 0.06
C ALA A 70 -9.26 -6.08 0.77
N PRO A 71 -10.48 -6.56 1.12
CA PRO A 71 -10.64 -7.84 1.78
C PRO A 71 -10.30 -9.02 0.85
N ASP A 72 -10.55 -8.86 -0.45
CA ASP A 72 -10.27 -9.87 -1.47
C ASP A 72 -9.79 -9.23 -2.79
N HIS A 73 -9.50 -10.09 -3.77
CA HIS A 73 -8.96 -9.75 -5.09
C HIS A 73 -10.00 -9.74 -6.21
N ILE A 74 -11.26 -10.09 -5.93
CA ILE A 74 -12.26 -10.37 -6.97
C ILE A 74 -12.59 -9.10 -7.73
N GLN A 75 -12.95 -8.03 -7.00
CA GLN A 75 -13.31 -6.75 -7.59
C GLN A 75 -12.17 -6.16 -8.42
N ASP A 76 -10.93 -6.21 -7.92
CA ASP A 76 -9.78 -5.65 -8.61
C ASP A 76 -9.45 -6.39 -9.92
N ILE A 77 -9.73 -7.70 -10.01
CA ILE A 77 -9.58 -8.44 -11.26
C ILE A 77 -10.72 -8.13 -12.23
N GLN A 78 -11.97 -8.03 -11.74
CA GLN A 78 -13.12 -7.71 -12.57
C GLN A 78 -12.95 -6.33 -13.22
N GLU A 79 -12.55 -5.33 -12.43
CA GLU A 79 -12.37 -3.94 -12.85
C GLU A 79 -11.06 -3.65 -13.57
N ALA A 80 -10.04 -4.52 -13.48
CA ALA A 80 -8.79 -4.30 -14.18
C ALA A 80 -8.98 -4.26 -15.70
N ASP A 81 -8.32 -3.34 -16.39
CA ASP A 81 -8.19 -3.37 -17.85
C ASP A 81 -7.12 -4.38 -18.27
N HIS A 82 -6.05 -4.49 -17.47
CA HIS A 82 -4.93 -5.39 -17.72
C HIS A 82 -4.59 -6.20 -16.47
N VAL A 83 -4.31 -7.49 -16.66
CA VAL A 83 -3.67 -8.32 -15.63
C VAL A 83 -2.30 -8.73 -16.15
N LEU A 84 -1.26 -8.30 -15.45
CA LEU A 84 0.13 -8.58 -15.81
C LEU A 84 0.73 -9.58 -14.84
N VAL A 85 1.39 -10.63 -15.33
CA VAL A 85 1.95 -11.70 -14.49
C VAL A 85 3.42 -11.93 -14.80
N ALA A 86 4.23 -12.10 -13.76
CA ALA A 86 5.60 -12.60 -13.84
C ALA A 86 5.77 -13.87 -13.01
N SER A 87 6.39 -14.89 -13.59
CA SER A 87 6.87 -16.05 -12.83
C SER A 87 8.13 -15.65 -12.06
N VAL A 88 8.22 -16.06 -10.79
CA VAL A 88 9.31 -15.67 -9.90
C VAL A 88 9.87 -16.88 -9.16
N SER A 89 11.10 -16.77 -8.65
CA SER A 89 11.66 -17.80 -7.78
C SER A 89 10.93 -17.86 -6.43
N LYS A 90 11.11 -18.98 -5.71
CA LYS A 90 10.57 -19.16 -4.36
C LYS A 90 11.09 -18.08 -3.40
N GLU A 91 12.35 -17.70 -3.53
CA GLU A 91 13.02 -16.66 -2.74
C GLU A 91 12.41 -15.28 -3.01
N GLN A 92 12.25 -14.93 -4.30
CA GLN A 92 11.58 -13.70 -4.71
C GLN A 92 10.15 -13.63 -4.18
N PHE A 93 9.40 -14.73 -4.28
CA PHE A 93 8.03 -14.82 -3.76
C PHE A 93 7.96 -14.66 -2.23
N LYS A 94 8.89 -15.29 -1.49
CA LYS A 94 8.97 -15.12 -0.03
C LYS A 94 9.23 -13.67 0.35
N ASN A 95 10.12 -12.99 -0.37
CA ASN A 95 10.42 -11.59 -0.12
C ASN A 95 9.23 -10.67 -0.47
N ALA A 96 8.53 -10.96 -1.57
CA ALA A 96 7.28 -10.29 -1.93
C ALA A 96 6.23 -10.43 -0.81
N LYS A 97 6.05 -11.65 -0.29
CA LYS A 97 5.12 -11.94 0.82
C LYS A 97 5.51 -11.20 2.11
N LYS A 98 6.81 -11.08 2.39
CA LYS A 98 7.31 -10.26 3.51
C LYS A 98 6.98 -8.79 3.30
N GLY A 99 7.18 -8.25 2.08
CA GLY A 99 6.81 -6.89 1.71
C GLY A 99 5.31 -6.62 1.86
N GLN A 100 4.47 -7.56 1.40
CA GLN A 100 3.02 -7.50 1.58
C GLN A 100 2.64 -7.43 3.07
N LYS A 101 3.16 -8.35 3.90
CA LYS A 101 2.89 -8.36 5.34
C LYS A 101 3.34 -7.08 6.03
N GLU A 102 4.54 -6.59 5.69
CA GLU A 102 5.09 -5.33 6.21
C GLU A 102 4.18 -4.15 5.86
N PHE A 103 3.74 -4.05 4.61
CA PHE A 103 2.83 -3.01 4.16
C PHE A 103 1.49 -3.08 4.89
N HIS A 104 0.92 -4.28 5.02
CA HIS A 104 -0.36 -4.50 5.71
C HIS A 104 -0.33 -4.04 7.15
N GLN A 105 0.69 -4.47 7.90
CA GLN A 105 0.88 -4.04 9.29
C GLN A 105 1.06 -2.51 9.42
N GLN A 106 1.71 -1.87 8.45
CA GLN A 106 1.89 -0.42 8.43
C GLN A 106 0.59 0.34 8.13
N VAL A 107 -0.29 -0.21 7.29
CA VAL A 107 -1.64 0.34 7.06
C VAL A 107 -2.50 0.18 8.31
N GLU A 108 -2.55 -1.04 8.88
CA GLU A 108 -3.35 -1.36 10.07
C GLU A 108 -2.94 -0.51 11.29
N SER A 109 -1.63 -0.30 11.47
CA SER A 109 -1.10 0.55 12.56
C SER A 109 -1.19 2.06 12.28
N GLY A 110 -1.78 2.48 11.16
CA GLY A 110 -1.95 3.89 10.79
C GLY A 110 -0.65 4.60 10.39
N GLN A 111 0.43 3.88 10.13
CA GLN A 111 1.69 4.45 9.65
C GLN A 111 1.64 4.85 8.17
N ARG A 112 0.66 4.33 7.41
CA ARG A 112 0.42 4.69 6.01
C ARG A 112 -0.96 5.31 5.84
N ALA A 113 -0.98 6.60 5.53
CA ALA A 113 -2.16 7.32 5.08
C ALA A 113 -2.28 7.25 3.56
N TYR A 114 -3.52 7.27 3.07
CA TYR A 114 -3.83 7.25 1.64
C TYR A 114 -4.06 8.68 1.11
N SER A 115 -3.46 9.03 -0.02
CA SER A 115 -3.77 10.21 -0.83
C SER A 115 -3.64 9.84 -2.30
N VAL A 116 -4.52 10.33 -3.18
CA VAL A 116 -4.48 9.99 -4.61
C VAL A 116 -3.11 10.28 -5.23
N PHE A 117 -2.55 11.46 -4.96
CA PHE A 117 -1.24 11.87 -5.47
C PHE A 117 -0.05 11.38 -4.63
N GLY A 118 -0.31 10.57 -3.58
CA GLY A 118 0.71 10.02 -2.71
C GLY A 118 1.69 11.09 -2.19
N LYS A 119 3.00 10.84 -2.34
CA LYS A 119 4.07 11.74 -1.90
C LYS A 119 4.18 13.05 -2.70
N SER A 120 3.60 13.10 -3.89
CA SER A 120 3.62 14.27 -4.77
C SER A 120 2.60 15.32 -4.34
N ASN A 121 1.72 14.99 -3.40
CA ASN A 121 0.76 15.92 -2.84
C ASN A 121 1.46 16.98 -1.95
N PRO A 122 1.46 18.27 -2.31
CA PRO A 122 2.11 19.31 -1.52
C PRO A 122 1.42 19.53 -0.16
N ILE A 123 0.10 19.38 -0.09
CA ILE A 123 -0.69 19.50 1.15
C ILE A 123 -0.38 18.35 2.11
N ALA A 124 -0.15 17.15 1.56
CA ALA A 124 0.20 15.98 2.36
C ALA A 124 1.53 16.16 3.14
N LYS A 125 2.50 16.91 2.62
CA LYS A 125 3.74 17.19 3.34
C LYS A 125 3.48 18.03 4.60
N GLY A 126 2.67 19.08 4.49
CA GLY A 126 2.28 19.91 5.63
C GLY A 126 1.49 19.13 6.68
N LEU A 127 0.49 18.36 6.24
CA LEU A 127 -0.33 17.54 7.15
C LEU A 127 0.47 16.42 7.82
N ASN A 128 1.42 15.79 7.11
CA ASN A 128 2.32 14.82 7.73
C ASN A 128 3.22 15.47 8.79
N SER A 129 3.77 16.65 8.52
CA SER A 129 4.57 17.38 9.51
C SER A 129 3.74 17.71 10.75
N LEU A 130 2.50 18.17 10.58
CA LEU A 130 1.58 18.43 11.68
C LEU A 130 1.23 17.17 12.47
N ALA A 131 0.84 16.08 11.80
CA ALA A 131 0.50 14.83 12.45
C ALA A 131 1.68 14.23 13.24
N ASN A 132 2.89 14.31 12.68
CA ASN A 132 4.10 13.92 13.39
C ASN A 132 4.36 14.87 14.58
N GLY A 133 4.19 16.19 14.41
CA GLY A 133 4.31 17.16 15.50
C GLY A 133 3.37 16.86 16.67
N CYS A 134 2.07 16.64 16.39
CA CYS A 134 1.08 16.26 17.40
C CYS A 134 1.45 14.96 18.12
N LYS A 135 1.90 13.93 17.38
CA LYS A 135 2.36 12.67 17.98
C LYS A 135 3.61 12.87 18.84
N GLY A 136 4.52 13.73 18.42
CA GLY A 136 5.68 14.15 19.22
C GLY A 136 5.23 14.77 20.53
N ALA A 137 4.35 15.77 20.48
CA ALA A 137 3.81 16.43 21.67
C ALA A 137 3.11 15.45 22.63
N GLN A 138 2.33 14.50 22.09
CA GLN A 138 1.70 13.44 22.89
C GLN A 138 2.76 12.57 23.60
N LEU A 139 3.76 12.08 22.87
CA LEU A 139 4.82 11.23 23.45
C LEU A 139 5.61 11.97 24.53
N VAL A 140 5.87 13.27 24.34
CA VAL A 140 6.58 14.08 25.34
C VAL A 140 5.72 14.24 26.60
N THR A 141 4.41 14.48 26.43
CA THR A 141 3.46 14.58 27.54
C THR A 141 3.37 13.28 28.34
N GLU A 142 3.27 12.14 27.64
CA GLU A 142 3.24 10.82 28.26
C GLU A 142 4.53 10.50 29.00
N LYS A 143 5.70 10.81 28.39
CA LYS A 143 7.00 10.64 29.03
C LYS A 143 7.10 11.49 30.30
N HIS A 144 6.71 12.77 30.22
CA HIS A 144 6.74 13.67 31.37
C HIS A 144 5.86 13.13 32.50
N LEU A 145 4.61 12.74 32.19
CA LEU A 145 3.68 12.15 33.16
C LEU A 145 4.23 10.88 33.81
N GLN A 146 4.88 10.01 33.05
CA GLN A 146 5.53 8.81 33.60
C GLN A 146 6.70 9.13 34.53
N THR A 147 7.46 10.20 34.25
CA THR A 147 8.64 10.57 35.04
C THR A 147 8.32 11.43 36.26
N SER A 148 7.41 12.40 36.14
CA SER A 148 7.12 13.40 37.17
C SER A 148 5.81 13.13 37.91
N GLY A 149 4.95 12.24 37.40
CA GLY A 149 3.62 11.98 37.95
C GLY A 149 2.60 13.10 37.71
N SER A 150 2.96 14.12 36.93
CA SER A 150 2.12 15.29 36.65
C SER A 150 2.16 15.68 35.18
N LEU A 151 1.21 16.50 34.74
CA LEU A 151 1.27 17.09 33.40
C LEU A 151 2.41 18.13 33.32
N PRO A 152 2.99 18.35 32.12
CA PRO A 152 4.00 19.38 31.93
C PRO A 152 3.46 20.76 32.33
N PRO A 153 4.32 21.67 32.85
CA PRO A 153 3.91 23.03 33.14
C PRO A 153 3.48 23.77 31.88
N GLU A 154 2.47 24.63 31.97
CA GLU A 154 1.98 25.45 30.88
C GLU A 154 2.65 26.84 30.88
N ASP A 155 2.78 27.44 29.69
CA ASP A 155 3.11 28.86 29.56
C ASP A 155 1.88 29.75 29.90
N PHE A 156 2.07 31.07 29.83
CA PHE A 156 1.00 32.04 30.11
C PHE A 156 -0.21 31.95 29.15
N CYS A 157 -0.11 31.17 28.08
CA CYS A 157 -1.14 30.96 27.07
C CYS A 157 -1.78 29.57 27.17
N GLY A 158 -1.42 28.74 28.17
CA GLY A 158 -1.93 27.39 28.32
C GLY A 158 -1.25 26.36 27.42
N ILE A 159 -0.05 26.67 26.89
CA ILE A 159 0.72 25.76 26.05
C ILE A 159 1.74 25.04 26.92
N HIS A 160 1.69 23.71 26.97
CA HIS A 160 2.68 22.89 27.68
C HIS A 160 4.12 23.21 27.22
N VAL A 161 4.98 23.52 28.18
CA VAL A 161 6.41 23.76 28.01
C VAL A 161 7.16 22.47 28.32
N PHE A 162 8.04 22.06 27.41
CA PHE A 162 8.77 20.81 27.50
C PHE A 162 10.29 21.06 27.52
N ASP A 163 11.02 20.21 28.25
CA ASP A 163 12.48 20.21 28.23
C ASP A 163 13.03 19.71 26.88
N ASP A 164 14.30 20.01 26.56
CA ASP A 164 14.92 19.67 25.28
C ASP A 164 15.00 18.14 24.99
N ASP A 165 14.80 17.27 25.99
CA ASP A 165 14.84 15.81 25.86
C ASP A 165 13.52 15.22 25.30
N HIS A 166 13.28 15.48 24.01
CA HIS A 166 12.10 15.03 23.30
C HIS A 166 12.22 13.57 22.82
N PRO A 167 11.26 12.68 23.12
CA PRO A 167 11.22 11.33 22.57
C PRO A 167 11.19 11.36 21.04
N LYS A 168 12.00 10.50 20.42
CA LYS A 168 12.02 10.35 18.97
C LYS A 168 10.77 9.62 18.50
N ILE A 169 10.11 10.18 17.48
CA ILE A 169 9.03 9.49 16.79
C ILE A 169 9.65 8.35 15.95
N GLU A 170 9.62 7.13 16.48
CA GLU A 170 10.20 5.95 15.82
C GLU A 170 9.50 5.63 14.49
N LYS A 171 8.19 5.88 14.42
CA LYS A 171 7.32 5.49 13.30
C LYS A 171 6.55 6.71 12.78
N LYS A 172 7.16 7.38 11.79
CA LYS A 172 6.57 8.53 11.09
C LYS A 172 5.44 8.08 10.18
N VAL A 173 4.35 8.84 10.16
CA VAL A 173 3.28 8.65 9.19
C VAL A 173 3.81 8.96 7.79
N ARG A 174 3.55 8.07 6.84
CA ARG A 174 3.86 8.21 5.42
C ARG A 174 2.56 8.36 4.64
N VAL A 175 2.61 9.16 3.60
CA VAL A 175 1.50 9.28 2.65
C VAL A 175 1.85 8.52 1.39
N ASP A 176 0.97 7.60 1.05
CA ASP A 176 1.09 6.67 -0.05
C ASP A 176 -0.22 6.65 -0.86
N ASN A 177 -0.18 6.03 -2.03
CA ASN A 177 -1.34 5.75 -2.86
C ASN A 177 -1.35 4.26 -3.26
N CYS A 178 -2.33 3.85 -4.09
CA CYS A 178 -2.42 2.48 -4.59
C CYS A 178 -1.10 2.03 -5.24
N ALA A 179 -0.50 2.89 -6.06
CA ALA A 179 0.77 2.66 -6.74
C ALA A 179 1.93 2.34 -5.78
N SER A 180 2.07 3.11 -4.68
CA SER A 180 3.07 2.85 -3.64
C SER A 180 2.98 1.44 -3.07
N SER A 181 1.78 0.86 -2.94
CA SER A 181 1.61 -0.49 -2.41
C SER A 181 2.16 -1.55 -3.36
N VAL A 182 1.86 -1.42 -4.65
CA VAL A 182 2.35 -2.32 -5.70
C VAL A 182 3.86 -2.22 -5.85
N THR A 183 4.38 -1.00 -5.96
CA THR A 183 5.83 -0.78 -6.05
C THR A 183 6.57 -1.36 -4.85
N HIS A 184 6.03 -1.20 -3.64
CA HIS A 184 6.67 -1.76 -2.44
C HIS A 184 6.79 -3.29 -2.51
N VAL A 185 5.74 -3.99 -2.95
CA VAL A 185 5.74 -5.46 -3.07
C VAL A 185 6.67 -5.91 -4.20
N VAL A 186 6.60 -5.27 -5.38
CA VAL A 186 7.40 -5.60 -6.57
C VAL A 186 8.90 -5.36 -6.32
N GLN A 187 9.28 -4.22 -5.72
CA GLN A 187 10.68 -3.96 -5.38
C GLN A 187 11.20 -4.96 -4.33
N LYS A 188 10.39 -5.28 -3.31
CA LYS A 188 10.78 -6.28 -2.29
C LYS A 188 10.96 -7.67 -2.89
N SER A 189 10.30 -8.01 -3.99
CA SER A 189 10.49 -9.30 -4.65
C SER A 189 11.79 -9.39 -5.47
N GLY A 190 12.55 -8.30 -5.60
CA GLY A 190 13.85 -8.28 -6.28
C GLY A 190 13.89 -7.46 -7.56
N PHE A 191 12.77 -6.88 -8.01
CA PHE A 191 12.75 -5.90 -9.11
C PHE A 191 13.12 -4.51 -8.58
N VAL A 192 14.35 -4.36 -8.11
CA VAL A 192 14.81 -3.15 -7.38
C VAL A 192 14.74 -1.88 -8.23
N ASP A 193 14.91 -2.01 -9.54
CA ASP A 193 14.88 -0.90 -10.50
C ASP A 193 13.46 -0.53 -10.96
N PHE A 194 12.43 -1.20 -10.45
CA PHE A 194 11.04 -0.88 -10.76
C PHE A 194 10.71 0.54 -10.27
N LYS A 195 10.44 1.47 -11.20
CA LYS A 195 10.10 2.85 -10.86
C LYS A 195 8.62 2.92 -10.50
N ASN A 196 8.26 3.60 -9.42
CA ASN A 196 6.86 3.83 -9.05
C ASN A 196 6.21 4.85 -10.01
N PRO A 197 5.33 4.45 -10.94
CA PRO A 197 4.54 5.39 -11.71
C PRO A 197 3.43 5.91 -10.80
N ASN A 198 3.38 7.21 -10.53
CA ASN A 198 2.34 7.76 -9.65
C ASN A 198 0.91 7.56 -10.20
N ILE A 199 0.77 7.33 -11.51
CA ILE A 199 -0.51 7.15 -12.21
C ILE A 199 -0.64 5.68 -12.65
N PRO A 200 -1.73 4.98 -12.27
CA PRO A 200 -2.04 3.60 -12.63
C PRO A 200 -1.81 3.22 -14.09
N THR A 201 -2.25 4.05 -15.05
CA THR A 201 -2.11 3.79 -16.50
C THR A 201 -0.67 3.50 -16.94
N PHE A 202 0.33 4.07 -16.25
CA PHE A 202 1.74 3.89 -16.60
C PHE A 202 2.38 2.64 -15.98
N PHE A 203 1.65 1.87 -15.16
CA PHE A 203 2.17 0.61 -14.61
C PHE A 203 2.40 -0.43 -15.68
N THR A 204 1.48 -0.57 -16.63
CA THR A 204 1.54 -1.59 -17.67
C THR A 204 2.88 -1.54 -18.42
N SER A 205 3.23 -0.37 -18.95
CA SER A 205 4.47 -0.20 -19.72
C SER A 205 5.73 -0.31 -18.86
N GLU A 206 5.68 0.05 -17.57
CA GLU A 206 6.80 -0.14 -16.66
C GLU A 206 6.98 -1.62 -16.31
N LEU A 207 5.92 -2.33 -15.95
CA LEU A 207 5.96 -3.76 -15.61
C LEU A 207 6.48 -4.62 -16.76
N GLU A 208 6.09 -4.32 -18.00
CA GLU A 208 6.58 -5.02 -19.19
C GLU A 208 8.10 -4.93 -19.35
N LYS A 209 8.73 -3.80 -19.00
CA LYS A 209 10.21 -3.66 -19.00
C LYS A 209 10.89 -4.61 -18.02
N HIS A 210 10.18 -5.02 -16.97
CA HIS A 210 10.66 -5.95 -15.95
C HIS A 210 10.22 -7.40 -16.20
N GLY A 211 9.70 -7.70 -17.40
CA GLY A 211 9.39 -9.06 -17.84
C GLY A 211 8.00 -9.57 -17.44
N PHE A 212 7.13 -8.71 -16.92
CA PHE A 212 5.73 -9.05 -16.72
C PHE A 212 5.02 -9.16 -18.08
N LYS A 213 4.12 -10.14 -18.21
CA LYS A 213 3.36 -10.38 -19.43
C LYS A 213 1.88 -10.17 -19.16
N LYS A 214 1.19 -9.49 -20.08
CA LYS A 214 -0.27 -9.41 -20.07
C LYS A 214 -0.87 -10.80 -20.22
N VAL A 215 -1.91 -11.07 -19.45
CA VAL A 215 -2.71 -12.29 -19.50
C VAL A 215 -4.17 -11.87 -19.64
N GLU A 216 -4.89 -12.50 -20.55
CA GLU A 216 -6.33 -12.29 -20.71
C GLU A 216 -7.07 -12.60 -19.42
N LYS A 217 -7.97 -11.70 -18.97
CA LYS A 217 -8.68 -11.84 -17.69
C LYS A 217 -9.44 -13.15 -17.57
N VAL A 218 -10.09 -13.56 -18.65
CA VAL A 218 -10.87 -14.80 -18.71
C VAL A 218 -9.95 -16.01 -18.52
N ASP A 219 -8.77 -16.01 -19.15
CA ASP A 219 -7.81 -17.09 -19.04
C ASP A 219 -7.12 -17.11 -17.68
N PHE A 220 -6.85 -15.92 -17.13
CA PHE A 220 -6.34 -15.76 -15.77
C PHE A 220 -7.33 -16.35 -14.75
N ALA A 221 -8.61 -15.95 -14.83
CA ALA A 221 -9.63 -16.43 -13.93
C ALA A 221 -9.84 -17.94 -14.03
N LYS A 222 -9.89 -18.48 -15.25
CA LYS A 222 -9.95 -19.95 -15.46
C LYS A 222 -8.74 -20.66 -14.88
N LYS A 223 -7.52 -20.15 -15.13
CA LYS A 223 -6.27 -20.78 -14.68
C LYS A 223 -6.15 -20.86 -13.15
N PHE A 224 -6.74 -19.91 -12.44
CA PHE A 224 -6.67 -19.79 -10.99
C PHE A 224 -8.00 -20.02 -10.27
N GLU A 225 -9.00 -20.57 -10.99
CA GLU A 225 -10.31 -20.96 -10.46
C GLU A 225 -11.06 -19.81 -9.77
N ILE A 226 -10.89 -18.59 -10.29
CA ILE A 226 -11.56 -17.39 -9.80
C ILE A 226 -12.93 -17.30 -10.47
N LYS A 227 -14.00 -17.23 -9.67
CA LYS A 227 -15.34 -16.94 -10.18
C LYS A 227 -15.44 -15.44 -10.46
N LEU A 228 -15.38 -15.07 -11.73
CA LEU A 228 -15.66 -13.70 -12.20
C LEU A 228 -17.17 -13.43 -12.21
#